data_AF-D8R5Z4-F1
#
_entry.id   AF-D8R5Z4-F1
#
_cell.length_a   1.000
_cell.length_b   1.000
_cell.length_c   1.000
_cell.angle_alpha   90.00
_cell.angle_beta   90.00
_cell.angle_gamma   90.00
#
_symmetry.space_group_name_H-M   'P 1'
#
loop_
_entity.id
_entity.type
_entity.pdbx_description
1 polymer ?
#
loop_
_entity_poly.entity_id
_entity_poly.type
_entity_poly.pdbx_seq_one_letter_code
_entity_poly.pdbx_strand_id
1 'polypeptide(L)'
;VAHLGVSLGIFLGLDKLLKKLFVSASIKFPSALFGMFCIFVILNVLDAASPDSAASVVSFFSPAITFIQRWLPLFYVPSLVVIPLATKGIPASAGAKIGAILVFGWAATLAVAGYTAVAVRGIVRTKLEPTEPTPKPAPFTTKEITAWSIVFVLSFGLAVLSPGALGSFPATALPFLLAATVLGYMLGSSFPADLKKVLHPIVCCAIAADLAAFLLGLFTQRGFESILGAYLTKNPRDPGAGDLLMGFLGSVILSFSFSMFRQRKLVKRHAAEIFSAVIASSLFSLYSTAAAGRVLGLDGQFTRAIVPRCVTVALALPISSLLEAQNQSLTAAVVVLTGLVGANFAQTLMDKLELDDPIARGMATASRFAF
;
A
#
# COMPACT_ATOMS: atom_id res chain seq x y z
N VAL A 1 24.29 -9.62 -2.83
CA VAL A 1 23.54 -9.12 -4.00
C VAL A 1 22.89 -10.24 -4.80
N ALA A 2 23.64 -11.27 -5.23
CA ALA A 2 23.08 -12.39 -6.01
C ALA A 2 21.89 -13.10 -5.32
N HIS A 3 22.01 -13.46 -4.03
CA HIS A 3 20.93 -14.12 -3.28
C HIS A 3 19.64 -13.27 -3.19
N LEU A 4 19.79 -11.95 -3.01
CA LEU A 4 18.66 -11.01 -3.06
C LEU A 4 18.00 -11.01 -4.45
N GLY A 5 18.81 -10.95 -5.52
CA GLY A 5 18.31 -10.96 -6.89
C GLY A 5 17.52 -12.22 -7.23
N VAL A 6 18.01 -13.40 -6.79
CA VAL A 6 17.32 -14.68 -7.00
C VAL A 6 16.02 -14.74 -6.19
N SER A 7 16.06 -14.48 -4.89
CA SER A 7 14.88 -14.56 -4.03
C SER A 7 13.79 -13.56 -4.43
N LEU A 8 14.17 -12.32 -4.77
CA LEU A 8 13.23 -11.30 -5.27
C LEU A 8 12.73 -11.62 -6.68
N GLY A 9 13.61 -12.14 -7.54
CA GLY A 9 13.27 -12.61 -8.88
C GLY A 9 12.24 -13.74 -8.86
N ILE A 10 12.30 -14.63 -7.87
CA ILE A 10 11.30 -15.69 -7.67
C ILE A 10 9.93 -15.09 -7.31
N PHE A 11 9.86 -14.11 -6.41
CA PHE A 11 8.58 -13.44 -6.11
C PHE A 11 7.99 -12.74 -7.34
N LEU A 12 8.80 -12.00 -8.09
CA LEU A 12 8.37 -11.32 -9.31
C LEU A 12 7.93 -12.31 -10.41
N GLY A 13 8.67 -13.41 -10.57
CA GLY A 13 8.36 -14.48 -11.51
C GLY A 13 7.06 -15.20 -11.15
N LEU A 14 6.89 -15.55 -9.87
CA LEU A 14 5.69 -16.20 -9.35
C LEU A 14 4.45 -15.32 -9.50
N ASP A 15 4.54 -14.03 -9.18
CA ASP A 15 3.44 -13.08 -9.39
C ASP A 15 3.02 -12.99 -10.87
N LYS A 16 4.00 -12.84 -11.78
CA LYS A 16 3.75 -12.82 -13.23
C LYS A 16 3.14 -14.13 -13.73
N LEU A 17 3.61 -15.27 -13.24
CA LEU A 17 3.07 -16.59 -13.60
C LEU A 17 1.62 -16.73 -13.14
N LEU A 18 1.35 -16.45 -11.87
CA LEU A 18 0.00 -16.51 -11.30
C LEU A 18 -0.96 -15.57 -12.04
N LYS A 19 -0.53 -14.35 -12.36
CA LYS A 19 -1.34 -13.40 -13.13
C LYS A 19 -1.68 -13.94 -14.52
N LYS A 20 -0.71 -14.52 -15.24
CA LYS A 20 -0.95 -15.15 -16.55
C LYS A 20 -1.93 -16.32 -16.46
N LEU A 21 -1.78 -17.19 -15.47
CA LEU A 21 -2.66 -18.35 -15.27
C LEU A 21 -4.10 -17.92 -14.97
N PHE A 22 -4.28 -16.92 -14.10
CA PHE A 22 -5.61 -16.42 -13.73
C PHE A 22 -6.32 -15.73 -14.90
N VAL A 23 -5.59 -14.95 -15.70
CA VAL A 23 -6.13 -14.34 -16.92
C VAL A 23 -6.53 -15.41 -17.93
N SER A 24 -5.70 -16.44 -18.14
CA SER A 24 -6.02 -17.58 -19.01
C SER A 24 -7.27 -18.34 -18.55
N ALA A 25 -7.43 -18.49 -17.23
CA ALA A 25 -8.58 -19.15 -16.63
C ALA A 25 -9.81 -18.23 -16.45
N SER A 26 -9.77 -16.98 -16.92
CA SER A 26 -10.83 -15.98 -16.72
C SER A 26 -11.25 -15.75 -15.26
N ILE A 27 -10.33 -15.98 -14.32
CA ILE A 27 -10.56 -15.81 -12.88
C ILE A 27 -10.40 -14.33 -12.52
N LYS A 28 -11.49 -13.69 -12.08
CA LYS A 28 -11.52 -12.27 -11.65
C LYS A 28 -10.92 -12.02 -10.25
N PHE A 29 -10.50 -13.07 -9.55
CA PHE A 29 -9.91 -12.98 -8.21
C PHE A 29 -8.43 -12.55 -8.26
N PRO A 30 -7.92 -11.78 -7.27
CA PRO A 30 -6.51 -11.37 -7.25
C PRO A 30 -5.56 -12.56 -7.13
N SER A 31 -4.76 -12.80 -8.18
CA SER A 31 -3.84 -13.93 -8.27
C SER A 31 -2.76 -13.94 -7.17
N ALA A 32 -2.29 -12.76 -6.76
CA ALA A 32 -1.28 -12.61 -5.71
C ALA A 32 -1.82 -13.05 -4.32
N LEU A 33 -3.10 -12.79 -4.02
CA LEU A 33 -3.72 -13.29 -2.78
C LEU A 33 -3.77 -14.82 -2.76
N PHE A 34 -4.17 -15.42 -3.88
CA PHE A 34 -4.18 -16.88 -4.00
C PHE A 34 -2.78 -17.44 -3.76
N GLY A 35 -1.76 -16.86 -4.41
CA GLY A 35 -0.36 -17.22 -4.20
C GLY A 35 0.10 -17.08 -2.74
N MET A 36 -0.31 -16.01 -2.06
CA MET A 36 0.00 -15.80 -0.63
C MET A 36 -0.54 -16.95 0.22
N PHE A 37 -1.81 -17.35 0.03
CA PHE A 37 -2.39 -18.46 0.78
C PHE A 37 -1.75 -19.80 0.42
N CYS A 38 -1.45 -20.04 -0.87
CA CYS A 38 -0.72 -21.25 -1.28
C CYS A 38 0.65 -21.36 -0.61
N ILE A 39 1.45 -20.28 -0.62
CA ILE A 39 2.76 -20.26 0.05
C ILE A 39 2.59 -20.51 1.54
N PHE A 40 1.62 -19.85 2.19
CA PHE A 40 1.35 -20.06 3.61
C PHE A 40 0.99 -21.52 3.92
N VAL A 41 0.11 -22.15 3.13
CA VAL A 41 -0.25 -23.57 3.30
C VAL A 41 0.96 -24.46 3.09
N ILE A 42 1.73 -24.24 2.02
CA ILE A 42 2.96 -25.01 1.74
C ILE A 42 3.94 -24.91 2.91
N LEU A 43 4.16 -23.71 3.45
CA LEU A 43 5.04 -23.51 4.61
C LEU A 43 4.54 -24.24 5.86
N ASN A 44 3.22 -24.25 6.12
CA ASN A 44 2.65 -24.98 7.26
C ASN A 44 2.75 -26.51 7.09
N VAL A 45 2.50 -27.02 5.88
CA VAL A 45 2.66 -28.45 5.57
C VAL A 45 4.13 -28.85 5.70
N LEU A 46 5.05 -28.02 5.20
CA LEU A 46 6.48 -28.26 5.30
C LEU A 46 6.96 -28.21 6.76
N ASP A 47 6.48 -27.26 7.57
CA ASP A 47 6.78 -27.15 9.01
C ASP A 47 6.29 -28.37 9.80
N ALA A 48 5.14 -28.92 9.43
CA ALA A 48 4.60 -30.14 10.05
C ALA A 48 5.40 -31.40 9.66
N ALA A 49 5.91 -31.46 8.42
CA ALA A 49 6.68 -32.61 7.93
C ALA A 49 8.17 -32.55 8.30
N SER A 50 8.79 -31.38 8.21
CA SER A 50 10.20 -31.11 8.48
C SER A 50 10.41 -29.64 8.87
N PRO A 51 10.46 -29.32 10.19
CA PRO A 51 10.68 -27.96 10.69
C PRO A 51 11.95 -27.30 10.12
N ASP A 52 13.02 -28.09 9.96
CA ASP A 52 14.29 -27.61 9.41
C ASP A 52 14.17 -27.19 7.94
N SER A 53 13.38 -27.93 7.14
CA SER A 53 13.12 -27.57 5.75
C SER A 53 12.32 -26.28 5.65
N ALA A 54 11.31 -26.10 6.50
CA ALA A 54 10.55 -24.85 6.56
C ALA A 54 11.43 -23.66 6.97
N ALA A 55 12.31 -23.85 7.96
CA ALA A 55 13.28 -22.83 8.38
C ALA A 55 14.24 -22.46 7.24
N SER A 56 14.73 -23.46 6.47
CA SER A 56 15.57 -23.25 5.30
C SER A 56 14.88 -22.39 4.23
N VAL A 57 13.63 -22.71 3.88
CA VAL A 57 12.84 -21.92 2.92
C VAL A 57 12.64 -20.48 3.41
N VAL A 58 12.31 -20.29 4.69
CA VAL A 58 12.16 -18.96 5.29
C VAL A 58 13.47 -18.18 5.26
N SER A 59 14.60 -18.85 5.52
CA SER A 59 15.93 -18.22 5.50
C SER A 59 16.35 -17.79 4.09
N PHE A 60 16.02 -18.60 3.07
CA PHE A 60 16.28 -18.32 1.66
C PHE A 60 15.54 -17.06 1.18
N PHE A 61 14.28 -16.88 1.56
CA PHE A 61 13.51 -15.68 1.18
C PHE A 61 13.78 -14.46 2.07
N SER A 62 14.53 -14.60 3.17
CA SER A 62 14.80 -13.52 4.13
C SER A 62 15.37 -12.24 3.50
N PRO A 63 16.32 -12.28 2.54
CA PRO A 63 16.83 -11.07 1.90
C PRO A 63 15.75 -10.32 1.12
N ALA A 64 14.93 -11.03 0.34
CA ALA A 64 13.83 -10.42 -0.42
C ALA A 64 12.76 -9.84 0.50
N ILE A 65 12.39 -10.55 1.56
CA ILE A 65 11.43 -10.05 2.57
C ILE A 65 11.96 -8.78 3.23
N THR A 66 13.23 -8.75 3.62
CA THR A 66 13.86 -7.57 4.23
C THR A 66 13.88 -6.38 3.27
N PHE A 67 14.20 -6.63 2.00
CA PHE A 67 14.11 -5.60 0.95
C PHE A 67 12.69 -5.07 0.80
N ILE A 68 11.71 -5.96 0.63
CA ILE A 68 10.30 -5.61 0.48
C ILE A 68 9.82 -4.79 1.68
N GLN A 69 10.12 -5.22 2.91
CA GLN A 69 9.75 -4.49 4.14
C GLN A 69 10.38 -3.09 4.20
N ARG A 70 11.64 -2.94 3.78
CA ARG A 70 12.32 -1.63 3.77
C ARG A 70 11.66 -0.65 2.78
N TRP A 71 11.20 -1.15 1.64
CA TRP A 71 10.66 -0.35 0.54
C TRP A 71 9.12 -0.39 0.44
N LEU A 72 8.44 -1.11 1.33
CA LEU A 72 6.99 -1.34 1.31
C LEU A 72 6.19 -0.05 1.13
N PRO A 73 6.43 1.03 1.90
CA PRO A 73 5.68 2.27 1.75
C PRO A 73 5.84 2.91 0.36
N LEU A 74 7.03 2.79 -0.24
CA LEU A 74 7.35 3.37 -1.54
C LEU A 74 6.51 2.76 -2.67
N PHE A 75 6.23 1.46 -2.61
CA PHE A 75 5.46 0.77 -3.66
C PHE A 75 4.01 1.28 -3.79
N TYR A 76 3.45 1.88 -2.73
CA TYR A 76 2.10 2.45 -2.73
C TYR A 76 2.05 3.95 -3.04
N VAL A 77 3.19 4.65 -2.99
CA VAL A 77 3.30 6.08 -3.31
C VAL A 77 2.69 6.46 -4.66
N PRO A 78 2.77 5.64 -5.73
CA PRO A 78 2.22 6.06 -7.02
C PRO A 78 0.76 6.47 -6.99
N SER A 79 -0.04 5.87 -6.10
CA SER A 79 -1.46 6.23 -5.92
C SER A 79 -1.65 7.64 -5.33
N LEU A 80 -0.68 8.16 -4.59
CA LEU A 80 -0.69 9.52 -4.05
C LEU A 80 -0.20 10.55 -5.08
N VAL A 81 0.86 10.23 -5.80
CA VAL A 81 1.44 11.09 -6.85
C VAL A 81 0.41 11.43 -7.92
N VAL A 82 -0.46 10.48 -8.26
CA VAL A 82 -1.49 10.69 -9.28
C VAL A 82 -2.82 11.24 -8.72
N ILE A 83 -2.89 11.64 -7.44
CA ILE A 83 -4.10 12.27 -6.87
C ILE A 83 -4.60 13.47 -7.69
N PRO A 84 -3.72 14.40 -8.14
CA PRO A 84 -4.15 15.53 -8.95
C PRO A 84 -4.86 15.08 -10.24
N LEU A 85 -4.42 13.98 -10.86
CA LEU A 85 -5.11 13.38 -12.01
C LEU A 85 -6.38 12.63 -11.60
N ALA A 86 -6.37 11.90 -10.48
CA ALA A 86 -7.48 11.08 -10.02
C ALA A 86 -8.72 11.91 -9.61
N THR A 87 -8.47 13.14 -9.14
CA THR A 87 -9.50 14.08 -8.68
C THR A 87 -9.95 15.05 -9.77
N LYS A 88 -9.27 15.04 -10.93
CA LYS A 88 -9.65 15.86 -12.07
C LYS A 88 -11.08 15.53 -12.53
N GLY A 89 -11.91 16.56 -12.65
CA GLY A 89 -13.31 16.41 -13.06
C GLY A 89 -14.27 16.01 -11.93
N ILE A 90 -13.79 15.87 -10.68
CA ILE A 90 -14.67 15.69 -9.52
C ILE A 90 -15.17 17.06 -9.06
N PRO A 91 -16.49 17.31 -9.01
CA PRO A 91 -17.04 18.55 -8.47
C PRO A 91 -16.59 18.76 -7.01
N ALA A 92 -16.28 20.01 -6.63
CA ALA A 92 -15.82 20.32 -5.26
C ALA A 92 -16.82 19.84 -4.18
N SER A 93 -18.13 19.89 -4.48
CA SER A 93 -19.18 19.36 -3.60
C SER A 93 -19.08 17.84 -3.40
N ALA A 94 -18.79 17.08 -4.45
CA ALA A 94 -18.56 15.65 -4.37
C ALA A 94 -17.27 15.34 -3.60
N GLY A 95 -16.20 16.12 -3.86
CA GLY A 95 -14.94 16.03 -3.11
C GLY A 95 -15.12 16.24 -1.61
N ALA A 96 -15.88 17.26 -1.20
CA ALA A 96 -16.19 17.54 0.20
C ALA A 96 -16.98 16.39 0.86
N LYS A 97 -17.99 15.84 0.16
CA LYS A 97 -18.74 14.67 0.64
C LYS A 97 -17.86 13.44 0.81
N ILE A 98 -16.98 13.15 -0.17
CA ILE A 98 -15.99 12.08 -0.09
C ILE A 98 -15.08 12.29 1.13
N GLY A 99 -14.52 13.50 1.29
CA GLY A 99 -13.68 13.84 2.43
C GLY A 99 -14.37 13.63 3.79
N ALA A 100 -15.63 14.04 3.91
CA ALA A 100 -16.42 13.80 5.12
C ALA A 100 -16.61 12.30 5.40
N ILE A 101 -17.00 11.52 4.38
CA ILE A 101 -17.14 10.06 4.51
C ILE A 101 -15.82 9.40 4.91
N LEU A 102 -14.68 9.89 4.38
CA LEU A 102 -13.37 9.37 4.72
C LEU A 102 -13.04 9.59 6.18
N VAL A 103 -13.14 10.83 6.66
CA VAL A 103 -12.73 11.20 8.03
C VAL A 103 -13.67 10.58 9.07
N PHE A 104 -14.97 10.84 8.96
CA PHE A 104 -15.95 10.33 9.93
C PHE A 104 -16.12 8.83 9.82
N GLY A 105 -16.17 8.30 8.60
CA GLY A 105 -16.26 6.87 8.39
C GLY A 105 -15.02 6.15 8.86
N TRP A 106 -13.81 6.72 8.76
CA TRP A 106 -12.60 6.11 9.30
C TRP A 106 -12.68 6.02 10.82
N ALA A 107 -13.04 7.13 11.49
CA ALA A 107 -13.16 7.17 12.93
C ALA A 107 -14.21 6.19 13.46
N ALA A 108 -15.39 6.17 12.83
CA ALA A 108 -16.47 5.24 13.18
C ALA A 108 -16.02 3.78 13.02
N THR A 109 -15.35 3.45 11.92
CA THR A 109 -14.94 2.06 11.74
C THR A 109 -13.77 1.65 12.64
N LEU A 110 -12.86 2.57 12.96
CA LEU A 110 -11.82 2.33 13.96
C LEU A 110 -12.45 1.99 15.32
N ALA A 111 -13.47 2.75 15.73
CA ALA A 111 -14.22 2.51 16.96
C ALA A 111 -14.91 1.13 16.93
N VAL A 112 -15.58 0.78 15.83
CA VAL A 112 -16.21 -0.55 15.68
C VAL A 112 -15.18 -1.67 15.82
N ALA A 113 -14.01 -1.54 15.17
CA ALA A 113 -12.95 -2.53 15.29
C ALA A 113 -12.43 -2.64 16.74
N GLY A 114 -12.16 -1.51 17.40
CA GLY A 114 -11.66 -1.45 18.77
C GLY A 114 -12.64 -2.00 19.80
N TYR A 115 -13.90 -1.58 19.77
CA TYR A 115 -14.91 -2.08 20.72
C TYR A 115 -15.27 -3.54 20.47
N THR A 116 -15.30 -4.00 19.21
CA THR A 116 -15.50 -5.43 18.91
C THR A 116 -14.34 -6.26 19.47
N ALA A 117 -13.10 -5.80 19.27
CA ALA A 117 -11.91 -6.43 19.83
C ALA A 117 -11.97 -6.54 21.37
N VAL A 118 -12.31 -5.45 22.07
CA VAL A 118 -12.44 -5.43 23.53
C VAL A 118 -13.56 -6.36 24.00
N ALA A 119 -14.73 -6.32 23.35
CA ALA A 119 -15.87 -7.17 23.72
C ALA A 119 -15.54 -8.65 23.58
N VAL A 120 -14.96 -9.07 22.45
CA VAL A 120 -14.60 -10.47 22.19
C VAL A 120 -13.48 -10.91 23.13
N ARG A 121 -12.52 -10.04 23.41
CA ARG A 121 -11.47 -10.33 24.39
C ARG A 121 -12.03 -10.54 25.79
N GLY A 122 -13.05 -9.78 26.21
CA GLY A 122 -13.75 -9.98 27.48
C GLY A 122 -14.41 -11.37 27.57
N ILE A 123 -14.84 -11.92 26.44
CA ILE A 123 -15.45 -13.26 26.33
C ILE A 123 -14.38 -14.36 26.35
N VAL A 124 -13.34 -14.25 25.52
CA VAL A 124 -12.35 -15.33 25.33
C VAL A 124 -11.24 -15.32 26.38
N ARG A 125 -10.97 -14.15 27.00
CA ARG A 125 -9.96 -13.95 28.07
C ARG A 125 -8.56 -14.47 27.73
N THR A 126 -8.14 -14.27 26.48
CA THR A 126 -6.80 -14.69 26.04
C THR A 126 -5.71 -13.92 26.79
N LYS A 127 -4.68 -14.64 27.26
CA LYS A 127 -3.51 -14.01 27.91
C LYS A 127 -2.64 -13.33 26.85
N LEU A 128 -2.29 -12.07 27.12
CA LEU A 128 -1.27 -11.31 26.39
C LEU A 128 0.09 -12.01 26.51
N GLU A 129 0.71 -12.33 25.39
CA GLU A 129 2.12 -12.67 25.35
C GLU A 129 2.91 -11.60 24.60
N PRO A 130 4.14 -11.31 25.04
CA PRO A 130 5.00 -10.35 24.36
C PRO A 130 5.25 -10.82 22.94
N THR A 131 4.92 -9.97 21.97
CA THR A 131 5.22 -10.22 20.56
C THR A 131 6.73 -10.22 20.35
N GLU A 132 7.25 -11.18 19.58
CA GLU A 132 8.64 -11.12 19.14
C GLU A 132 8.88 -9.79 18.40
N PRO A 133 9.92 -9.03 18.77
CA PRO A 133 10.20 -7.76 18.13
C PRO A 133 10.54 -7.99 16.67
N THR A 134 9.75 -7.41 15.76
CA THR A 134 10.08 -7.38 14.34
C THR A 134 11.30 -6.47 14.15
N PRO A 135 12.41 -6.96 13.59
CA PRO A 135 13.59 -6.14 13.35
C PRO A 135 13.22 -4.94 12.48
N LYS A 136 13.56 -3.73 12.95
CA LYS A 136 13.34 -2.51 12.16
C LYS A 136 14.26 -2.53 10.94
N PRO A 137 13.78 -2.12 9.75
CA PRO A 137 14.64 -2.00 8.58
C PRO A 137 15.82 -1.07 8.87
N ALA A 138 17.00 -1.42 8.36
CA ALA A 138 18.20 -0.60 8.49
C ALA A 138 17.98 0.78 7.83
N PRO A 139 18.52 1.87 8.42
CA PRO A 139 18.43 3.20 7.84
C PRO A 139 19.19 3.26 6.50
N PHE A 140 18.81 4.22 5.66
CA PHE A 140 19.50 4.46 4.40
C PHE A 140 20.87 5.08 4.62
N THR A 141 21.85 4.63 3.83
CA THR A 141 23.23 5.11 3.87
C THR A 141 23.42 6.33 2.97
N THR A 142 24.39 7.19 3.31
CA THR A 142 24.75 8.35 2.48
C THR A 142 25.11 7.94 1.05
N LYS A 143 25.76 6.77 0.86
CA LYS A 143 26.10 6.25 -0.47
C LYS A 143 24.87 5.95 -1.33
N GLU A 144 23.82 5.39 -0.74
CA GLU A 144 22.57 5.14 -1.45
C GLU A 144 21.90 6.47 -1.86
N ILE A 145 21.90 7.47 -0.96
CA ILE A 145 21.33 8.79 -1.25
C ILE A 145 22.11 9.46 -2.38
N THR A 146 23.44 9.48 -2.31
CA THR A 146 24.29 10.06 -3.36
C THR A 146 24.10 9.36 -4.70
N ALA A 147 24.00 8.03 -4.72
CA ALA A 147 23.76 7.28 -5.95
C ALA A 147 22.43 7.68 -6.61
N TRP A 148 21.35 7.76 -5.83
CA TRP A 148 20.05 8.20 -6.34
C TRP A 148 20.03 9.67 -6.75
N SER A 149 20.77 10.55 -6.06
CA SER A 149 20.93 11.96 -6.46
C SER A 149 21.66 12.09 -7.80
N ILE A 150 22.69 11.28 -8.05
CA ILE A 150 23.37 11.25 -9.35
C ILE A 150 22.40 10.80 -10.45
N VAL A 151 21.65 9.72 -10.22
CA VAL A 151 20.62 9.25 -11.17
C VAL A 151 19.60 10.36 -11.43
N PHE A 152 19.11 11.04 -10.40
CA PHE A 152 18.15 12.14 -10.52
C PHE A 152 18.66 13.26 -11.43
N VAL A 153 19.88 13.78 -11.19
CA VAL A 153 20.44 14.88 -11.98
C VAL A 153 20.73 14.46 -13.44
N LEU A 154 21.34 13.29 -13.64
CA LEU A 154 21.69 12.82 -14.99
C LEU A 154 20.44 12.52 -15.83
N SER A 155 19.44 11.86 -15.24
CA SER A 155 18.20 11.54 -15.94
C SER A 155 17.32 12.76 -16.18
N PHE A 156 17.36 13.78 -15.30
CA PHE A 156 16.72 15.06 -15.55
C PHE A 156 17.29 15.74 -16.80
N GLY A 157 18.63 15.83 -16.89
CA GLY A 157 19.31 16.40 -18.05
C GLY A 157 18.95 15.66 -19.34
N LEU A 158 18.95 14.32 -19.30
CA LEU A 158 18.55 13.50 -20.45
C LEU A 158 17.09 13.74 -20.87
N ALA A 159 16.17 13.78 -19.90
CA ALA A 159 14.74 13.96 -20.16
C ALA A 159 14.39 15.35 -20.70
N VAL A 160 15.16 16.38 -20.34
CA VAL A 160 15.00 17.75 -20.84
C VAL A 160 15.64 17.93 -22.22
N LEU A 161 16.90 17.48 -22.38
CA LEU A 161 17.68 17.70 -23.60
C LEU A 161 17.25 16.78 -24.75
N SER A 162 16.76 15.58 -24.46
CA SER A 162 16.35 14.61 -25.48
C SER A 162 15.10 13.83 -25.04
N PRO A 163 13.90 14.48 -25.06
CA PRO A 163 12.65 13.85 -24.67
C PRO A 163 12.27 12.71 -25.64
N GLY A 164 12.66 11.48 -25.33
CA GLY A 164 12.48 10.31 -26.20
C GLY A 164 13.76 9.50 -26.48
N ALA A 165 14.90 9.85 -25.87
CA ALA A 165 16.17 9.13 -26.03
C ALA A 165 16.07 7.62 -25.78
N LEU A 166 15.17 7.18 -24.89
CA LEU A 166 14.92 5.78 -24.58
C LEU A 166 13.71 5.20 -25.35
N GLY A 167 13.43 5.72 -26.54
CA GLY A 167 12.37 5.26 -27.46
C GLY A 167 11.01 5.91 -27.24
N SER A 168 10.66 6.24 -25.99
CA SER A 168 9.43 6.97 -25.64
C SER A 168 9.72 8.06 -24.60
N PHE A 169 8.79 9.01 -24.47
CA PHE A 169 8.88 10.01 -23.42
C PHE A 169 8.77 9.40 -22.01
N PRO A 170 7.78 8.52 -21.70
CA PRO A 170 7.70 7.87 -20.40
C PRO A 170 8.97 7.08 -20.05
N ALA A 171 9.54 6.32 -20.99
CA ALA A 171 10.78 5.58 -20.76
C ALA A 171 11.96 6.51 -20.43
N THR A 172 12.05 7.67 -21.09
CA THR A 172 13.10 8.67 -20.85
C THR A 172 12.91 9.39 -19.51
N ALA A 173 11.65 9.69 -19.13
CA ALA A 173 11.31 10.36 -17.87
C ALA A 173 11.31 9.42 -16.65
N LEU A 174 11.16 8.11 -16.86
CA LEU A 174 11.10 7.08 -15.81
C LEU A 174 12.24 7.20 -14.81
N PRO A 175 13.54 7.15 -15.19
CA PRO A 175 14.63 7.17 -14.21
C PRO A 175 14.62 8.44 -13.35
N PHE A 176 14.23 9.58 -13.91
CA PHE A 176 14.13 10.85 -13.20
C PHE A 176 13.00 10.83 -12.16
N LEU A 177 11.79 10.47 -12.59
CA LEU A 177 10.63 10.46 -11.70
C LEU A 177 10.73 9.37 -10.64
N LEU A 178 11.33 8.22 -10.98
CA LEU A 178 11.64 7.16 -10.03
C LEU A 178 12.64 7.65 -8.98
N ALA A 179 13.73 8.28 -9.41
CA ALA A 179 14.73 8.81 -8.50
C ALA A 179 14.15 9.89 -7.59
N ALA A 180 13.28 10.78 -8.11
CA ALA A 180 12.56 11.76 -7.30
C ALA A 180 11.74 11.11 -6.19
N THR A 181 10.98 10.07 -6.54
CA THR A 181 10.11 9.34 -5.60
C THR A 181 10.95 8.63 -4.53
N VAL A 182 12.04 7.98 -4.94
CA VAL A 182 12.96 7.27 -4.05
C VAL A 182 13.69 8.22 -3.10
N LEU A 183 14.22 9.34 -3.60
CA LEU A 183 14.89 10.35 -2.79
C LEU A 183 13.93 10.97 -1.77
N GLY A 184 12.70 11.28 -2.17
CA GLY A 184 11.66 11.76 -1.25
C GLY A 184 11.41 10.78 -0.10
N TYR A 185 11.41 9.47 -0.38
CA TYR A 185 11.29 8.43 0.65
C TYR A 185 12.49 8.39 1.58
N MET A 186 13.69 8.36 1.03
CA MET A 186 14.94 8.25 1.79
C MET A 186 15.13 9.47 2.71
N LEU A 187 14.87 10.67 2.19
CA LEU A 187 14.94 11.91 2.97
C LEU A 187 13.83 11.96 4.02
N GLY A 188 12.57 11.64 3.66
CA GLY A 188 11.45 11.61 4.61
C GLY A 188 11.64 10.58 5.73
N SER A 189 12.24 9.44 5.42
CA SER A 189 12.57 8.41 6.42
C SER A 189 13.67 8.84 7.40
N SER A 190 14.51 9.81 7.02
CA SER A 190 15.60 10.36 7.83
C SER A 190 15.14 11.49 8.77
N PHE A 191 13.88 11.95 8.67
CA PHE A 191 13.38 13.05 9.51
C PHE A 191 13.27 12.69 11.01
N PRO A 192 13.39 13.70 11.91
CA PRO A 192 13.12 13.53 13.34
C PRO A 192 11.68 13.05 13.61
N ALA A 193 11.47 12.41 14.76
CA ALA A 193 10.17 11.82 15.12
C ALA A 193 9.01 12.83 15.11
N ASP A 194 9.25 14.07 15.55
CA ASP A 194 8.22 15.11 15.57
C ASP A 194 7.85 15.59 14.17
N LEU A 195 8.82 15.70 13.27
CA LEU A 195 8.56 16.07 11.88
C LEU A 195 7.82 14.96 11.12
N LYS A 196 8.10 13.69 11.44
CA LYS A 196 7.40 12.52 10.87
C LYS A 196 5.91 12.45 11.21
N LYS A 197 5.46 13.11 12.28
CA LYS A 197 4.02 13.21 12.62
C LYS A 197 3.24 14.00 11.56
N VAL A 198 3.89 14.97 10.91
CA VAL A 198 3.28 15.85 9.89
C VAL A 198 3.72 15.46 8.49
N LEU A 199 5.04 15.32 8.28
CA LEU A 199 5.67 14.89 7.03
C LEU A 199 6.00 13.40 7.10
N HIS A 200 4.96 12.58 7.00
CA HIS A 200 5.13 11.13 6.87
C HIS A 200 6.03 10.82 5.65
N PRO A 201 6.94 9.83 5.70
CA PRO A 201 7.86 9.57 4.59
C PRO A 201 7.16 9.42 3.23
N ILE A 202 5.99 8.77 3.21
CA ILE A 202 5.17 8.59 2.00
C ILE A 202 4.69 9.94 1.42
N VAL A 203 4.33 10.91 2.28
CA VAL A 203 3.92 12.26 1.86
C VAL A 203 5.12 13.00 1.26
N CYS A 204 6.31 12.87 1.86
CA CYS A 204 7.54 13.42 1.29
C CYS A 204 7.83 12.84 -0.10
N CYS A 205 7.62 11.53 -0.30
CA CYS A 205 7.76 10.92 -1.63
C CYS A 205 6.81 11.55 -2.64
N ALA A 206 5.53 11.70 -2.28
CA ALA A 206 4.51 12.23 -3.16
C ALA A 206 4.83 13.68 -3.56
N ILE A 207 5.15 14.53 -2.58
CA ILE A 207 5.56 15.92 -2.82
C ILE A 207 6.82 15.98 -3.70
N ALA A 208 7.84 15.16 -3.43
CA ALA A 208 9.06 15.16 -4.23
C ALA A 208 8.80 14.75 -5.69
N ALA A 209 7.97 13.73 -5.91
CA ALA A 209 7.59 13.27 -7.24
C ALA A 209 6.73 14.31 -7.98
N ASP A 210 5.78 14.96 -7.30
CA ASP A 210 4.94 16.01 -7.88
C ASP A 210 5.76 17.26 -8.24
N LEU A 211 6.69 17.68 -7.38
CA LEU A 211 7.60 18.78 -7.67
C LEU A 211 8.52 18.44 -8.84
N ALA A 212 9.06 17.22 -8.90
CA ALA A 212 9.86 16.76 -10.03
C ALA A 212 9.05 16.74 -11.33
N ALA A 213 7.81 16.25 -11.27
CA ALA A 213 6.89 16.23 -12.41
C ALA A 213 6.55 17.65 -12.89
N PHE A 214 6.32 18.58 -11.96
CA PHE A 214 6.09 19.98 -12.26
C PHE A 214 7.30 20.62 -12.94
N LEU A 215 8.50 20.45 -12.38
CA LEU A 215 9.75 20.95 -12.95
C LEU A 215 9.98 20.40 -14.36
N LEU A 216 9.91 19.07 -14.54
CA LEU A 216 10.08 18.48 -15.87
C LEU A 216 9.02 18.97 -16.86
N GLY A 217 7.78 19.16 -16.41
CA GLY A 217 6.69 19.70 -17.22
C GLY A 217 6.95 21.13 -17.70
N LEU A 218 7.57 21.97 -16.85
CA LEU A 218 8.00 23.33 -17.20
C LEU A 218 9.14 23.31 -18.22
N PHE A 219 10.18 22.52 -18.00
CA PHE A 219 11.35 22.49 -18.90
C PHE A 219 11.05 21.82 -20.25
N THR A 220 10.16 20.84 -20.29
CA THR A 220 9.75 20.15 -21.52
C THR A 220 8.54 20.77 -22.21
N GLN A 221 7.92 21.79 -21.61
CA GLN A 221 6.69 22.46 -22.09
C GLN A 221 5.50 21.50 -22.31
N ARG A 222 5.48 20.35 -21.62
CA ARG A 222 4.39 19.35 -21.71
C ARG A 222 3.29 19.55 -20.67
N GLY A 223 3.57 20.36 -19.64
CA GLY A 223 2.65 20.63 -18.53
C GLY A 223 2.59 19.49 -17.50
N PHE A 224 2.22 19.84 -16.27
CA PHE A 224 2.26 18.95 -15.10
C PHE A 224 1.45 17.66 -15.28
N GLU A 225 0.23 17.76 -15.79
CA GLU A 225 -0.66 16.60 -15.95
C GLU A 225 -0.13 15.57 -16.95
N SER A 226 0.51 16.02 -18.04
CA SER A 226 1.12 15.14 -19.03
C SER A 226 2.25 14.33 -18.40
N ILE A 227 3.06 14.96 -17.53
CA ILE A 227 4.14 14.28 -16.81
C ILE A 227 3.60 13.29 -15.79
N LEU A 228 2.54 13.63 -15.06
CA LEU A 228 1.87 12.68 -14.17
C LEU A 228 1.26 11.49 -14.94
N GLY A 229 0.78 11.72 -16.17
CA GLY A 229 0.34 10.65 -17.07
C GLY A 229 1.51 9.75 -17.52
N ALA A 230 2.69 10.34 -17.73
CA ALA A 230 3.92 9.59 -18.02
C ALA A 230 4.48 8.87 -16.79
N TYR A 231 4.20 9.36 -15.58
CA TYR A 231 4.57 8.71 -14.32
C TYR A 231 3.82 7.39 -14.13
N LEU A 232 2.52 7.35 -14.45
CA LEU A 232 1.66 6.17 -14.36
C LEU A 232 0.92 5.97 -15.68
N THR A 233 1.59 5.31 -16.64
CA THR A 233 1.08 5.12 -18.01
C THR A 233 0.00 4.04 -18.06
N LYS A 234 0.00 3.11 -17.10
CA LYS A 234 -0.83 1.89 -17.10
C LYS A 234 -0.60 1.01 -18.34
N ASN A 235 0.52 1.21 -19.03
CA ASN A 235 0.89 0.46 -20.24
C ASN A 235 2.08 -0.46 -19.95
N PRO A 236 1.91 -1.80 -19.94
CA PRO A 236 3.01 -2.73 -19.69
C PRO A 236 4.17 -2.67 -20.70
N ARG A 237 3.93 -2.14 -21.91
CA ARG A 237 4.96 -2.02 -22.96
C ARG A 237 5.80 -0.76 -22.83
N ASP A 238 5.27 0.26 -22.15
CA ASP A 238 5.92 1.56 -21.94
C ASP A 238 5.65 2.04 -20.51
N PRO A 239 6.23 1.37 -19.50
CA PRO A 239 5.92 1.64 -18.11
C PRO A 239 6.48 2.99 -17.66
N GLY A 240 5.74 3.70 -16.81
CA GLY A 240 6.25 4.82 -16.06
C GLY A 240 6.94 4.41 -14.74
N ALA A 241 7.45 5.39 -14.00
CA ALA A 241 8.06 5.16 -12.70
C ALA A 241 7.05 4.58 -11.68
N GLY A 242 5.81 5.06 -11.71
CA GLY A 242 4.71 4.57 -10.89
C GLY A 242 4.31 3.14 -11.24
N ASP A 243 4.30 2.77 -12.54
CA ASP A 243 4.00 1.39 -12.96
C ASP A 243 5.05 0.41 -12.47
N LEU A 244 6.33 0.80 -12.48
CA LEU A 244 7.42 -0.02 -11.96
C LEU A 244 7.29 -0.25 -10.46
N LEU A 245 7.03 0.81 -9.68
CA LEU A 245 6.81 0.72 -8.24
C LEU A 245 5.58 -0.13 -7.92
N MET A 246 4.48 0.07 -8.65
CA MET A 246 3.27 -0.71 -8.45
C MET A 246 3.42 -2.17 -8.87
N GLY A 247 4.34 -2.47 -9.79
CA GLY A 247 4.69 -3.82 -10.20
C GLY A 247 5.20 -4.71 -9.06
N PHE A 248 5.68 -4.13 -7.95
CA PHE A 248 6.10 -4.88 -6.76
C PHE A 248 4.94 -5.25 -5.81
N LEU A 249 3.72 -4.71 -5.97
CA LEU A 249 2.61 -5.00 -5.05
C LEU A 249 2.27 -6.49 -4.98
N GLY A 250 2.36 -7.22 -6.11
CA GLY A 250 2.16 -8.66 -6.11
C GLY A 250 3.20 -9.40 -5.27
N SER A 251 4.48 -9.01 -5.40
CA SER A 251 5.58 -9.56 -4.59
C SER A 251 5.44 -9.24 -3.11
N VAL A 252 4.96 -8.04 -2.77
CA VAL A 252 4.61 -7.63 -1.40
C VAL A 252 3.59 -8.61 -0.81
N ILE A 253 2.48 -8.85 -1.51
CA ILE A 253 1.40 -9.74 -1.05
C ILE A 253 1.92 -11.16 -0.87
N LEU A 254 2.70 -11.68 -1.83
CA LEU A 254 3.31 -13.00 -1.69
C LEU A 254 4.24 -13.08 -0.47
N SER A 255 5.00 -12.02 -0.17
CA SER A 255 5.90 -11.97 1.00
C SER A 255 5.15 -11.96 2.34
N PHE A 256 3.90 -11.49 2.39
CA PHE A 256 3.09 -11.51 3.60
C PHE A 256 2.78 -12.92 4.10
N SER A 257 2.81 -13.93 3.21
CA SER A 257 2.70 -15.34 3.59
C SER A 257 3.76 -15.76 4.62
N PHE A 258 4.99 -15.25 4.50
CA PHE A 258 6.09 -15.54 5.43
C PHE A 258 5.89 -14.85 6.77
N SER A 259 5.37 -13.61 6.76
CA SER A 259 5.05 -12.88 8.00
C SER A 259 3.91 -13.58 8.75
N MET A 260 2.87 -13.99 8.02
CA MET A 260 1.75 -14.78 8.55
C MET A 260 2.22 -16.15 9.07
N PHE A 261 3.16 -16.80 8.38
CA PHE A 261 3.77 -18.06 8.84
C PHE A 261 4.56 -17.86 10.14
N ARG A 262 5.37 -16.80 10.26
CA ARG A 262 6.11 -16.48 11.50
C ARG A 262 5.15 -16.20 12.66
N GLN A 263 4.11 -15.41 12.41
CA GLN A 263 3.13 -15.02 13.43
C GLN A 263 1.97 -16.02 13.61
N ARG A 264 2.03 -17.21 12.97
CA ARG A 264 0.89 -18.17 12.92
C ARG A 264 0.38 -18.59 14.29
N LYS A 265 1.26 -18.73 15.28
CA LYS A 265 0.88 -19.10 16.66
C LYS A 265 0.10 -17.97 17.34
N LEU A 266 0.55 -16.72 17.15
CA LEU A 266 -0.13 -15.53 17.66
C LEU A 266 -1.51 -15.35 17.00
N VAL A 267 -1.58 -15.49 15.68
CA VAL A 267 -2.84 -15.41 14.92
C VAL A 267 -3.81 -16.50 15.36
N LYS A 268 -3.36 -17.74 15.58
CA LYS A 268 -4.21 -18.83 16.09
C LYS A 268 -4.72 -18.55 17.50
N ARG A 269 -3.88 -18.00 18.38
CA ARG A 269 -4.25 -17.67 19.77
C ARG A 269 -5.30 -16.58 19.86
N HIS A 270 -5.18 -15.55 19.01
CA HIS A 270 -6.09 -14.40 18.99
C HIS A 270 -7.06 -14.45 17.80
N ALA A 271 -7.34 -15.63 17.26
CA ALA A 271 -8.13 -15.79 16.04
C ALA A 271 -9.55 -15.24 16.22
N ALA A 272 -10.19 -15.52 17.37
CA ALA A 272 -11.53 -15.06 17.65
C ALA A 272 -11.60 -13.53 17.64
N GLU A 273 -10.65 -12.86 18.29
CA GLU A 273 -10.57 -11.41 18.37
C GLU A 273 -10.25 -10.78 17.01
N ILE A 274 -9.28 -11.33 16.27
CA ILE A 274 -8.87 -10.82 14.95
C ILE A 274 -10.02 -10.96 13.95
N PHE A 275 -10.58 -12.16 13.80
CA PHE A 275 -11.60 -12.41 12.79
C PHE A 275 -12.91 -11.68 13.10
N SER A 276 -13.34 -11.64 14.37
CA SER A 276 -14.55 -10.89 14.74
C SER A 276 -14.39 -9.39 14.50
N ALA A 277 -13.27 -8.79 14.91
CA ALA A 277 -13.00 -7.37 14.68
C ALA A 277 -12.90 -7.06 13.18
N VAL A 278 -12.20 -7.89 12.40
CA VAL A 278 -12.09 -7.71 10.94
C VAL A 278 -13.44 -7.85 10.26
N ILE A 279 -14.24 -8.87 10.56
CA ILE A 279 -15.55 -9.09 9.93
C ILE A 279 -16.51 -7.95 10.29
N ALA A 280 -16.69 -7.66 11.57
CA ALA A 280 -17.63 -6.63 12.04
C ALA A 280 -17.28 -5.27 11.46
N SER A 281 -16.00 -4.89 11.54
CA SER A 281 -15.54 -3.60 11.04
C SER A 281 -15.53 -3.53 9.51
N SER A 282 -15.30 -4.63 8.78
CA SER A 282 -15.35 -4.64 7.31
C SER A 282 -16.78 -4.48 6.80
N LEU A 283 -17.73 -5.22 7.38
CA LEU A 283 -19.15 -5.09 7.06
C LEU A 283 -19.64 -3.68 7.38
N PHE A 284 -19.33 -3.19 8.59
CA PHE A 284 -19.67 -1.82 8.97
C PHE A 284 -19.09 -0.81 7.99
N SER A 285 -17.79 -0.91 7.65
CA SER A 285 -17.14 0.00 6.70
C SER A 285 -17.86 0.03 5.36
N LEU A 286 -18.19 -1.13 4.81
CA LEU A 286 -18.77 -1.27 3.49
C LEU A 286 -20.19 -0.68 3.44
N TYR A 287 -21.04 -1.11 4.37
CA TYR A 287 -22.44 -0.67 4.41
C TYR A 287 -22.60 0.77 4.88
N SER A 288 -21.84 1.22 5.88
CA SER A 288 -21.88 2.62 6.34
C SER A 288 -21.41 3.59 5.26
N THR A 289 -20.39 3.23 4.49
CA THR A 289 -19.89 4.07 3.38
C THR A 289 -20.91 4.15 2.26
N ALA A 290 -21.55 3.03 1.89
CA ALA A 290 -22.61 3.01 0.90
C ALA A 290 -23.84 3.82 1.35
N ALA A 291 -24.25 3.66 2.61
CA ALA A 291 -25.36 4.41 3.20
C ALA A 291 -25.05 5.91 3.26
N ALA A 292 -23.86 6.30 3.75
CA ALA A 292 -23.44 7.69 3.83
C ALA A 292 -23.36 8.36 2.45
N GLY A 293 -22.86 7.65 1.43
CA GLY A 293 -22.87 8.12 0.05
C GLY A 293 -24.29 8.45 -0.43
N ARG A 294 -25.26 7.58 -0.13
CA ARG A 294 -26.67 7.81 -0.46
C ARG A 294 -27.29 8.98 0.32
N VAL A 295 -27.07 9.03 1.63
CA VAL A 295 -27.62 10.09 2.52
C VAL A 295 -27.08 11.46 2.14
N LEU A 296 -25.79 11.55 1.79
CA LEU A 296 -25.17 12.80 1.36
C LEU A 296 -25.49 13.16 -0.10
N GLY A 297 -26.25 12.33 -0.83
CA GLY A 297 -26.52 12.53 -2.25
C GLY A 297 -25.25 12.58 -3.10
N LEU A 298 -24.29 11.70 -2.82
CA LEU A 298 -23.11 11.51 -3.64
C LEU A 298 -23.47 10.66 -4.85
N ASP A 299 -22.92 10.99 -6.02
CA ASP A 299 -23.17 10.23 -7.24
C ASP A 299 -22.84 8.73 -7.05
N GLY A 300 -23.63 7.87 -7.69
CA GLY A 300 -23.49 6.43 -7.56
C GLY A 300 -22.12 5.91 -8.00
N GLN A 301 -21.50 6.52 -9.01
CA GLN A 301 -20.17 6.15 -9.49
C GLN A 301 -19.09 6.46 -8.43
N PHE A 302 -19.15 7.65 -7.82
CA PHE A 302 -18.23 8.04 -6.76
C PHE A 302 -18.45 7.20 -5.50
N THR A 303 -19.70 6.93 -5.14
CA THR A 303 -20.01 6.08 -3.99
C THR A 303 -19.39 4.69 -4.15
N ARG A 304 -19.58 4.02 -5.30
CA ARG A 304 -19.00 2.69 -5.54
C ARG A 304 -17.47 2.68 -5.56
N ALA A 305 -16.84 3.78 -6.01
CA ALA A 305 -15.39 3.93 -5.97
C ALA A 305 -14.83 4.03 -4.54
N ILE A 306 -15.57 4.65 -3.61
CA ILE A 306 -15.08 4.86 -2.23
C ILE A 306 -15.48 3.78 -1.23
N VAL A 307 -16.42 2.89 -1.59
CA VAL A 307 -16.85 1.77 -0.72
C VAL A 307 -15.66 0.95 -0.18
N PRO A 308 -14.68 0.50 -0.99
CA PRO A 308 -13.56 -0.30 -0.50
C PRO A 308 -12.43 0.55 0.15
N ARG A 309 -12.73 1.70 0.75
CA ARG A 309 -11.73 2.62 1.34
C ARG A 309 -10.86 2.06 2.47
N CYS A 310 -11.26 0.96 3.10
CA CYS A 310 -10.56 0.40 4.27
C CYS A 310 -9.86 -0.94 3.99
N VAL A 311 -9.56 -1.25 2.73
CA VAL A 311 -8.70 -2.39 2.36
C VAL A 311 -7.49 -1.87 1.59
N THR A 312 -6.46 -2.69 1.38
CA THR A 312 -5.28 -2.30 0.59
C THR A 312 -5.64 -2.03 -0.86
N VAL A 313 -4.88 -1.14 -1.52
CA VAL A 313 -5.14 -0.75 -2.92
C VAL A 313 -5.24 -1.96 -3.83
N ALA A 314 -4.38 -2.97 -3.60
CA ALA A 314 -4.39 -4.22 -4.37
C ALA A 314 -5.71 -5.01 -4.28
N LEU A 315 -6.46 -4.86 -3.17
CA LEU A 315 -7.77 -5.48 -2.98
C LEU A 315 -8.91 -4.54 -3.36
N ALA A 316 -8.74 -3.25 -3.10
CA ALA A 316 -9.75 -2.24 -3.39
C ALA A 316 -10.02 -2.12 -4.88
N LEU A 317 -8.98 -2.17 -5.73
CA LEU A 317 -9.13 -2.05 -7.19
C LEU A 317 -10.00 -3.16 -7.80
N PRO A 318 -9.75 -4.46 -7.52
CA PRO A 318 -10.65 -5.55 -7.92
C PRO A 318 -12.07 -5.39 -7.37
N ILE A 319 -12.23 -5.07 -6.08
CA ILE A 319 -13.57 -4.88 -5.47
C ILE A 319 -14.32 -3.74 -6.16
N SER A 320 -13.65 -2.63 -6.40
CA SER A 320 -14.19 -1.47 -7.12
C SER A 320 -14.58 -1.82 -8.55
N SER A 321 -13.84 -2.72 -9.21
CA SER A 321 -14.21 -3.23 -10.53
C SER A 321 -15.44 -4.15 -10.48
N LEU A 322 -15.56 -4.98 -9.45
CA LEU A 322 -16.76 -5.82 -9.22
C LEU A 322 -17.99 -4.97 -8.90
N LEU A 323 -17.79 -3.83 -8.24
CA LEU A 323 -18.82 -2.83 -7.98
C LEU A 323 -19.05 -1.88 -9.18
N GLU A 324 -18.45 -2.15 -10.35
CA GLU A 324 -18.64 -1.34 -11.56
C GLU A 324 -18.39 0.17 -11.35
N ALA A 325 -17.37 0.50 -10.56
CA ALA A 325 -16.93 1.88 -10.42
C ALA A 325 -16.00 2.24 -11.58
N GLN A 326 -16.28 3.36 -12.25
CA GLN A 326 -15.53 3.78 -13.44
C GLN A 326 -14.16 4.38 -13.11
N ASN A 327 -14.02 5.06 -11.97
CA ASN A 327 -12.80 5.76 -11.60
C ASN A 327 -11.95 4.96 -10.59
N GLN A 328 -11.15 4.02 -11.10
CA GLN A 328 -10.20 3.25 -10.29
C GLN A 328 -9.09 4.11 -9.65
N SER A 329 -8.73 5.23 -10.27
CA SER A 329 -7.75 6.16 -9.72
C SER A 329 -8.28 6.81 -8.44
N LEU A 330 -9.56 7.17 -8.40
CA LEU A 330 -10.23 7.68 -7.19
C LEU A 330 -10.25 6.62 -6.08
N THR A 331 -10.58 5.37 -6.42
CA THR A 331 -10.54 4.24 -5.46
C THR A 331 -9.16 4.13 -4.80
N ALA A 332 -8.09 4.13 -5.60
CA ALA A 332 -6.72 4.07 -5.09
C ALA A 332 -6.39 5.27 -4.20
N ALA A 333 -6.72 6.50 -4.64
CA ALA A 333 -6.50 7.71 -3.86
C ALA A 333 -7.21 7.66 -2.50
N VAL A 334 -8.49 7.30 -2.48
CA VAL A 334 -9.33 7.21 -1.28
C VAL A 334 -8.81 6.18 -0.29
N VAL A 335 -8.34 5.03 -0.77
CA VAL A 335 -7.73 3.99 0.07
C VAL A 335 -6.46 4.51 0.73
N VAL A 336 -5.55 5.11 -0.04
CA VAL A 336 -4.28 5.57 0.53
C VAL A 336 -4.48 6.76 1.47
N LEU A 337 -5.40 7.67 1.13
CA LEU A 337 -5.78 8.77 2.03
C LEU A 337 -6.37 8.25 3.35
N THR A 338 -7.23 7.22 3.29
CA THR A 338 -7.76 6.57 4.50
C THR A 338 -6.63 5.95 5.33
N GLY A 339 -5.68 5.28 4.69
CA GLY A 339 -4.50 4.71 5.35
C GLY A 339 -3.62 5.78 6.02
N LEU A 340 -3.42 6.94 5.36
CA LEU A 340 -2.64 8.06 5.89
C LEU A 340 -3.34 8.73 7.08
N VAL A 341 -4.65 8.97 6.98
CA VAL A 341 -5.46 9.46 8.11
C VAL A 341 -5.35 8.49 9.29
N GLY A 342 -5.45 7.19 9.02
CA GLY A 342 -5.19 6.15 9.99
C GLY A 342 -3.84 6.33 10.66
N ALA A 343 -2.74 6.26 9.90
CA ALA A 343 -1.38 6.24 10.42
C ALA A 343 -1.08 7.42 11.36
N ASN A 344 -1.64 8.60 11.07
CA ASN A 344 -1.37 9.81 11.85
C ASN A 344 -2.30 9.97 13.05
N PHE A 345 -3.57 9.56 12.94
CA PHE A 345 -4.60 9.90 13.93
C PHE A 345 -5.12 8.71 14.74
N ALA A 346 -4.80 7.46 14.38
CA ALA A 346 -5.37 6.28 15.03
C ALA A 346 -5.05 6.22 16.53
N GLN A 347 -3.80 6.47 16.92
CA GLN A 347 -3.40 6.42 18.34
C GLN A 347 -4.15 7.49 19.15
N THR A 348 -4.15 8.74 18.67
CA THR A 348 -4.87 9.85 19.31
C THR A 348 -6.37 9.60 19.43
N LEU A 349 -6.99 8.98 18.43
CA LEU A 349 -8.41 8.64 18.50
C LEU A 349 -8.67 7.49 19.49
N MET A 350 -7.80 6.47 19.55
CA MET A 350 -7.92 5.40 20.54
C MET A 350 -7.75 5.90 21.97
N ASP A 351 -6.81 6.83 22.19
CA ASP A 351 -6.64 7.49 23.51
C ASP A 351 -7.92 8.25 23.90
N LYS A 352 -8.56 8.93 22.96
CA LYS A 352 -9.85 9.63 23.20
C LYS A 352 -11.04 8.68 23.42
N LEU A 353 -10.98 7.47 22.88
CA LEU A 353 -12.01 6.44 23.05
C LEU A 353 -11.77 5.55 24.27
N GLU A 354 -10.73 5.85 25.07
CA GLU A 354 -10.32 5.07 26.25
C GLU A 354 -10.06 3.59 25.93
N LEU A 355 -9.55 3.33 24.72
CA LEU A 355 -9.15 1.99 24.26
C LEU A 355 -7.70 1.72 24.68
N ASP A 356 -7.50 1.37 25.96
CA ASP A 356 -6.16 1.15 26.53
C ASP A 356 -5.59 -0.24 26.24
N ASP A 357 -6.43 -1.18 25.80
CA ASP A 357 -6.02 -2.55 25.58
C ASP A 357 -5.03 -2.68 24.40
N PRO A 358 -3.79 -3.18 24.61
CA PRO A 358 -2.78 -3.21 23.55
C PRO A 358 -3.17 -4.08 22.34
N ILE A 359 -3.94 -5.16 22.56
CA ILE A 359 -4.42 -6.00 21.45
C ILE A 359 -5.53 -5.28 20.71
N ALA A 360 -6.49 -4.67 21.40
CA ALA A 360 -7.53 -3.89 20.75
C ALA A 360 -6.94 -2.74 19.93
N ARG A 361 -5.94 -2.03 20.47
CA ARG A 361 -5.19 -1.00 19.73
C ARG A 361 -4.50 -1.60 18.52
N GLY A 362 -3.80 -2.72 18.68
CA GLY A 362 -3.12 -3.45 17.61
C GLY A 362 -4.07 -3.92 16.51
N MET A 363 -5.27 -4.42 16.84
CA MET A 363 -6.24 -4.91 15.88
C MET A 363 -7.02 -3.78 15.19
N ALA A 364 -7.39 -2.75 15.94
CA ALA A 364 -8.03 -1.55 15.39
C ALA A 364 -7.09 -0.87 14.38
N THR A 365 -5.81 -0.80 14.70
CA THR A 365 -4.79 -0.26 13.79
C THR A 365 -4.50 -1.18 12.61
N ALA A 366 -4.24 -2.48 12.84
CA ALA A 366 -3.91 -3.43 11.78
C ALA A 366 -5.05 -3.62 10.77
N SER A 367 -6.31 -3.55 11.20
CA SER A 367 -7.46 -3.63 10.29
C SER A 367 -7.65 -2.37 9.41
N ARG A 368 -6.87 -1.30 9.64
CA ARG A 368 -7.09 0.03 9.02
C ARG A 368 -5.83 0.68 8.44
N PHE A 369 -4.64 0.23 8.82
CA PHE A 369 -3.38 0.59 8.17
C PHE A 369 -3.16 -0.27 6.95
N ALA A 370 -3.76 0.14 5.84
CA ALA A 370 -3.59 -0.53 4.57
C ALA A 370 -2.45 0.12 3.77
N PHE A 371 -1.21 -0.04 4.26
CA PHE A 371 0.01 0.12 3.47
C PHE A 371 0.53 -1.27 3.16
#